data_AF-A0A540KPU7-F1
#
_entry.id   AF-A0A540KPU7-F1
#
_cell.length_a   1.000
_cell.length_b   1.000
_cell.length_c   1.000
_cell.angle_alpha   90.00
_cell.angle_beta   90.00
_cell.angle_gamma   90.00
#
_symmetry.space_group_name_H-M   'P 1'
#
loop_
_entity.id
_entity.type
_entity.pdbx_description
1 polymer ?
#
loop_
_entity_poly.entity_id
_entity_poly.type
_entity_poly.pdbx_seq_one_letter_code
_entity_poly.pdbx_strand_id
1 'polypeptide(L)' 'MADDQDELNDYTSEDEGTKDYKKGGYHTISIVDSFKNGYYVVQSKLGWGHFSTVWLA' A
#
# COMPACT_ATOMS: atom_id res chain seq x y z
N MET A 1 6.41 -14.45 -23.16
CA MET A 1 5.30 -14.77 -22.24
C MET A 1 5.91 -15.31 -20.97
N ALA A 2 6.48 -14.44 -20.14
CA ALA A 2 7.15 -14.80 -18.89
C ALA A 2 7.03 -13.67 -17.85
N ASP A 3 6.06 -12.77 -18.03
CA ASP A 3 5.85 -11.59 -17.17
C ASP A 3 4.57 -11.74 -16.31
N ASP A 4 3.58 -12.50 -16.77
CA ASP A 4 2.28 -12.64 -16.09
C ASP A 4 2.32 -13.47 -14.79
N GLN A 5 3.39 -14.23 -14.52
CA GLN A 5 3.48 -15.06 -13.31
C GLN A 5 4.03 -14.31 -12.10
N ASP A 6 4.86 -13.28 -12.30
CA ASP A 6 5.43 -12.49 -11.19
C ASP A 6 4.39 -11.52 -10.62
N GLU A 7 3.55 -10.90 -11.46
CA GLU A 7 2.44 -10.07 -10.98
C GLU A 7 1.44 -10.87 -10.12
N LEU A 8 1.11 -12.11 -10.54
CA LEU A 8 0.18 -12.95 -9.79
C LEU A 8 0.69 -13.34 -8.40
N ASN A 9 2.00 -13.53 -8.26
CA ASN A 9 2.62 -13.85 -6.97
C ASN A 9 2.61 -12.65 -6.03
N ASP A 10 2.79 -11.44 -6.55
CA ASP A 10 2.74 -10.21 -5.76
C ASP A 10 1.37 -10.04 -5.10
N TYR A 11 0.27 -10.36 -5.79
CA TYR A 11 -1.09 -10.29 -5.24
C TYR A 11 -1.38 -11.24 -4.06
N THR A 12 -0.63 -12.33 -3.95
CA THR A 12 -0.70 -13.30 -2.84
C THR A 12 0.34 -13.06 -1.76
N SER A 13 1.26 -12.12 -1.98
CA SER A 13 2.29 -11.77 -1.01
C SER A 13 1.66 -10.99 0.15
N GLU A 14 2.08 -11.30 1.37
CA GLU A 14 1.66 -10.56 2.57
C GLU A 14 2.22 -9.12 2.58
N ASP A 15 3.17 -8.83 1.69
CA ASP A 15 3.85 -7.54 1.52
C ASP A 15 3.69 -7.01 0.08
N GLU A 16 3.43 -5.69 -0.06
CA GLU A 16 3.19 -5.03 -1.36
C GLU A 16 4.45 -4.71 -2.16
N GLY A 17 5.61 -5.06 -1.63
CA GLY A 17 6.89 -4.70 -2.20
C GLY A 17 7.20 -3.20 -2.05
N THR A 18 8.46 -2.91 -1.76
CA THR A 18 8.93 -1.50 -1.67
C THR A 18 9.08 -0.82 -3.03
N LYS A 19 8.85 -1.54 -4.14
CA LYS A 19 9.14 -1.08 -5.52
C LYS A 19 8.08 -0.12 -6.08
N ASP A 20 6.87 -0.16 -5.52
CA ASP A 20 5.77 0.70 -5.96
C ASP A 20 5.56 1.93 -5.08
N TYR A 21 6.31 2.05 -3.99
CA TYR A 21 6.48 3.30 -3.24
C TYR A 21 7.39 4.28 -4.00
N LYS A 22 6.89 4.81 -5.11
CA LYS A 22 7.57 5.76 -5.99
C LYS A 22 6.62 6.85 -6.46
N LYS A 23 7.17 7.92 -7.03
CA LYS A 23 6.35 8.95 -7.69
C LYS A 23 5.53 8.29 -8.81
N GLY A 24 4.19 8.33 -8.68
CA GLY A 24 3.25 7.67 -9.59
C GLY A 24 2.77 6.28 -9.15
N GLY A 25 3.25 5.77 -8.01
CA GLY A 25 2.77 4.55 -7.37
C GLY A 25 2.16 4.82 -5.99
N TYR A 26 2.33 3.90 -5.05
CA TYR A 26 1.81 4.01 -3.70
C TYR A 26 2.39 5.19 -2.93
N HIS A 27 1.52 5.81 -2.13
CA HIS A 27 1.91 6.87 -1.22
C HIS A 27 2.54 6.27 0.04
N THR A 28 3.71 6.77 0.44
CA THR A 28 4.35 6.38 1.70
C THR A 28 3.54 6.92 2.87
N ILE A 29 3.04 6.04 3.74
CA ILE A 29 2.23 6.39 4.90
C ILE A 29 2.93 5.90 6.16
N SER A 30 3.03 6.75 7.18
CA SER A 30 3.55 6.41 8.50
C SER A 30 2.43 6.31 9.53
N ILE A 31 2.64 5.50 10.57
CA ILE A 31 1.79 5.55 11.77
C ILE A 31 1.86 6.97 12.33
N VAL A 32 0.72 7.51 12.78
CA VAL A 32 0.47 8.91 13.20
C VAL A 32 0.26 9.94 12.10
N ASP A 33 0.36 9.56 10.82
CA ASP A 33 0.02 10.48 9.73
C ASP A 33 -1.45 10.89 9.80
N SER A 34 -1.70 12.17 9.60
CA SER A 34 -3.02 12.76 9.68
C SER A 34 -3.54 13.15 8.30
N PHE A 35 -4.68 12.58 7.90
CA PHE A 35 -5.34 12.86 6.63
C PHE A 35 -6.60 13.68 6.86
N LYS A 36 -7.03 14.40 5.80
CA LYS A 36 -8.18 15.31 5.82
C LYS A 36 -8.12 16.24 7.03
N ASN A 37 -7.11 17.11 7.10
CA ASN A 37 -7.02 18.12 8.16
C ASN A 37 -7.04 17.59 9.62
N GLY A 38 -6.58 16.37 9.84
CA GLY A 38 -6.56 15.77 11.19
C GLY A 38 -7.77 14.89 11.53
N TYR A 39 -8.71 14.71 10.62
CA TYR A 39 -9.89 13.88 10.88
C TYR A 39 -9.62 12.37 10.87
N TYR A 40 -8.54 11.93 10.22
CA TYR A 40 -8.13 10.53 10.15
C TYR A 40 -6.67 10.41 10.57
N VAL A 41 -6.37 9.66 11.62
CA VAL A 41 -5.01 9.50 12.14
C VAL A 41 -4.61 8.05 12.03
N VAL A 42 -3.69 7.75 11.11
CA VAL A 42 -3.29 6.39 10.81
C VAL A 42 -2.76 5.67 12.04
N GLN A 43 -3.42 4.56 12.39
CA GLN A 43 -3.10 3.71 13.54
C GLN A 43 -2.31 2.47 13.11
N SER A 44 -2.80 1.75 12.11
CA SER A 44 -2.18 0.51 11.63
C SER A 44 -2.60 0.20 10.19
N LYS A 45 -1.74 -0.54 9.48
CA LYS A 45 -2.06 -1.05 8.15
C LYS A 45 -3.00 -2.25 8.28
N LEU A 46 -4.12 -2.23 7.56
CA LEU A 46 -5.08 -3.34 7.53
C LEU A 46 -4.80 -4.31 6.38
N GLY A 47 -4.22 -3.83 5.30
CA GLY A 47 -3.86 -4.64 4.15
C GLY A 47 -3.55 -3.80 2.93
N TRP A 48 -3.43 -4.46 1.80
CA TRP A 48 -3.14 -3.83 0.53
C TRP A 48 -3.75 -4.64 -0.62
N GLY A 49 -3.83 -4.02 -1.79
CA GLY A 49 -4.15 -4.64 -3.06
C GLY A 49 -3.48 -3.86 -4.19
N HIS A 50 -3.54 -4.37 -5.41
CA HIS A 50 -2.73 -3.90 -6.54
C HIS A 50 -2.78 -2.38 -6.82
N PHE A 51 -3.88 -1.71 -6.47
CA PHE A 51 -4.05 -0.27 -6.72
C PHE A 51 -4.17 0.57 -5.45
N SER A 52 -4.26 -0.05 -4.27
CA SER A 52 -4.49 0.67 -3.03
C SER A 52 -3.91 -0.03 -1.81
N THR A 53 -3.51 0.76 -0.82
CA THR A 53 -3.22 0.29 0.53
C THR A 53 -4.34 0.73 1.46
N VAL A 54 -4.70 -0.12 2.42
CA VAL A 54 -5.82 0.12 3.34
C VAL A 54 -5.27 0.25 4.76
N TRP A 55 -5.64 1.36 5.41
CA TRP A 55 -5.16 1.74 6.72
C TRP A 55 -6.32 2.02 7.66
N LEU A 56 -6.17 1.64 8.91
CA LEU A 56 -7.05 2.03 10.01
C LEU A 56 -6.66 3.45 10.45
N ALA A 57 -7.63 4.35 10.54
CA ALA A 57 -7.41 5.75 10.88
C ALA A 57 -8.54 6.36 11.71
#